data_AF-A0A847SEZ6-F1
#
_entry.id   AF-A0A847SEZ6-F1
#
_cell.length_a   1.000
_cell.length_b   1.000
_cell.length_c   1.000
_cell.angle_alpha   90.00
_cell.angle_beta   90.00
_cell.angle_gamma   90.00
#
_symmetry.space_group_name_H-M   'P 1'
#
loop_
_entity.id
_entity.type
_entity.pdbx_description
1 polymer ?
#
loop_
_entity_poly.entity_id
_entity_poly.type
_entity_poly.pdbx_seq_one_letter_code
_entity_poly.pdbx_strand_id
1 'polypeptide(L)'
;MIGSLAARYKNWRRKKVMDALVAPLPGCNFAFIGIGQHSLDNLYPVLLRLGVPVRYIYSRQLPLAQQAARLFPACTGVNDLSAILQDDTIKGVFICTKNEYQLPLVKTCLEQGKYVFVEKPGVTNYAGWEELTAHRHANRCMIAFNKRFNPVNAQFQKDFNKAFSYQARYVTGPYPEGNAVMELFCHPVDNVLQLFGPVKEYYFTVQQVNGGVQVQLLLQHARVTGTMELSTCYAWSSFADQLQCVTPARHVAIDYPGTFVVQELGYRPGGIPVDKILKRTGRAQVSNATGAVPVAANNSIWQHGYYQEVACFVEAVQQGKSPLEATPDTFEGTFRLLEAVSQGLGK
;
A
#
# COMPACT_ATOMS: atom_id res chain seq x y z
N MET A 1 -5.92 25.93 -37.11
CA MET A 1 -6.13 24.47 -37.07
C MET A 1 -5.67 23.79 -35.78
N ILE A 2 -4.54 24.15 -35.17
CA ILE A 2 -4.03 23.48 -33.94
C ILE A 2 -4.92 23.72 -32.70
N GLY A 3 -5.54 24.90 -32.58
CA GLY A 3 -6.44 25.25 -31.46
C GLY A 3 -7.72 24.43 -31.38
N SER A 4 -8.28 23.99 -32.52
CA SER A 4 -9.52 23.18 -32.55
C SER A 4 -9.28 21.72 -32.20
N LEU A 5 -8.11 21.16 -32.55
CA LEU A 5 -7.69 19.82 -32.16
C LEU A 5 -7.39 19.73 -30.66
N ALA A 6 -6.69 20.74 -30.10
CA ALA A 6 -6.44 20.81 -28.66
C ALA A 6 -7.73 20.95 -27.84
N ALA A 7 -8.70 21.74 -28.31
CA ALA A 7 -10.00 21.88 -27.67
C ALA A 7 -10.84 20.58 -27.74
N ARG A 8 -10.85 19.89 -28.89
CA ARG A 8 -11.52 18.58 -29.04
C ARG A 8 -10.90 17.52 -28.13
N TYR A 9 -9.57 17.47 -28.01
CA TYR A 9 -8.89 16.57 -27.07
C TYR A 9 -9.23 16.88 -25.61
N LYS A 10 -9.20 18.16 -25.20
CA LYS A 10 -9.59 18.57 -23.84
C LYS A 10 -11.04 18.19 -23.52
N ASN A 11 -11.97 18.41 -24.45
CA ASN A 11 -13.37 18.04 -24.27
C ASN A 11 -13.60 16.53 -24.25
N TRP A 12 -12.92 15.77 -25.12
CA TRP A 12 -12.97 14.31 -25.08
C TRP A 12 -12.43 13.77 -23.75
N ARG A 13 -11.28 14.29 -23.27
CA ARG A 13 -10.70 13.91 -21.98
C ARG A 13 -11.64 14.25 -20.82
N ARG A 14 -12.25 15.44 -20.82
CA ARG A 14 -13.25 15.85 -19.81
C ARG A 14 -14.45 14.90 -19.82
N LYS A 15 -15.00 14.61 -21.00
CA LYS A 15 -16.13 13.69 -21.15
C LYS A 15 -15.78 12.29 -20.66
N LYS A 16 -14.61 11.74 -21.03
CA LYS A 16 -14.12 10.46 -20.54
C LYS A 16 -13.96 10.43 -19.02
N VAL A 17 -13.46 11.51 -18.41
CA VAL A 17 -13.37 11.62 -16.94
C VAL A 17 -14.76 11.69 -16.31
N MET A 18 -15.68 12.49 -16.86
CA MET A 18 -17.06 12.57 -16.36
C MET A 18 -17.81 11.25 -16.49
N ASP A 19 -17.70 10.58 -17.64
CA ASP A 19 -18.30 9.27 -17.87
C ASP A 19 -17.74 8.24 -16.86
N ALA A 20 -16.44 8.28 -16.55
CA ALA A 20 -15.85 7.43 -15.51
C ALA A 20 -16.29 7.79 -14.08
N LEU A 21 -16.62 9.05 -13.79
CA LEU A 21 -17.11 9.50 -12.48
C LEU A 21 -18.60 9.17 -12.25
N VAL A 22 -19.37 9.00 -13.32
CA VAL A 22 -20.84 8.85 -13.28
C VAL A 22 -21.29 7.47 -13.73
N ALA A 23 -20.41 6.66 -14.35
CA ALA A 23 -20.74 5.30 -14.77
C ALA A 23 -21.15 4.46 -13.54
N PRO A 24 -22.42 4.03 -13.43
CA PRO A 24 -22.80 3.08 -12.40
C PRO A 24 -22.04 1.78 -12.67
N LEU A 25 -21.37 1.26 -11.65
CA LEU A 25 -20.73 -0.05 -11.70
C LEU A 25 -21.85 -1.11 -11.78
N PRO A 26 -22.10 -1.75 -12.93
CA PRO A 26 -23.32 -2.53 -13.11
C PRO A 26 -23.30 -3.77 -12.21
N GLY A 27 -24.30 -3.92 -11.33
CA GLY A 27 -24.66 -5.17 -10.66
C GLY A 27 -23.72 -5.69 -9.56
N CYS A 28 -22.69 -4.93 -9.14
CA CYS A 28 -21.78 -5.34 -8.07
C CYS A 28 -21.88 -4.39 -6.87
N ASN A 29 -22.59 -4.79 -5.81
CA ASN A 29 -22.65 -4.02 -4.56
C ASN A 29 -21.52 -4.39 -3.61
N PHE A 30 -21.13 -3.43 -2.77
CA PHE A 30 -20.09 -3.60 -1.76
C PHE A 30 -20.65 -3.36 -0.35
N ALA A 31 -19.98 -3.93 0.65
CA ALA A 31 -20.21 -3.60 2.05
C ALA A 31 -18.91 -3.16 2.73
N PHE A 32 -19.02 -2.40 3.81
CA PHE A 32 -17.88 -1.97 4.61
C PHE A 32 -18.08 -2.34 6.07
N ILE A 33 -17.08 -2.96 6.68
CA ILE A 33 -17.09 -3.41 8.08
C ILE A 33 -16.02 -2.62 8.84
N GLY A 34 -16.45 -1.78 9.77
CA GLY A 34 -15.57 -0.95 10.59
C GLY A 34 -15.68 0.54 10.28
N ILE A 35 -15.64 1.36 11.34
CA ILE A 35 -15.74 2.83 11.25
C ILE A 35 -14.64 3.41 12.13
N GLY A 36 -13.39 3.11 11.75
CA GLY A 36 -12.20 3.62 12.43
C GLY A 36 -11.72 4.94 11.81
N GLN A 37 -10.84 5.64 12.52
CA GLN A 37 -10.25 6.89 12.05
C GLN A 37 -9.55 6.71 10.69
N HIS A 38 -8.79 5.62 10.52
CA HIS A 38 -8.15 5.30 9.26
C HIS A 38 -9.15 5.15 8.09
N SER A 39 -10.30 4.49 8.31
CA SER A 39 -11.34 4.35 7.29
C SER A 39 -11.95 5.70 6.92
N LEU A 40 -12.21 6.56 7.91
CA LEU A 40 -12.81 7.88 7.71
C LEU A 40 -11.87 8.83 6.95
N ASP A 41 -10.57 8.80 7.27
CA ASP A 41 -9.58 9.71 6.69
C ASP A 41 -9.14 9.29 5.28
N ASN A 42 -9.09 7.98 4.99
CA ASN A 42 -8.48 7.46 3.77
C ASN A 42 -9.46 6.67 2.89
N LEU A 43 -10.07 5.61 3.41
CA LEU A 43 -10.83 4.65 2.58
C LEU A 43 -12.18 5.22 2.13
N TYR A 44 -12.96 5.84 3.04
CA TYR A 44 -14.26 6.41 2.69
C TYR A 44 -14.16 7.50 1.62
N PRO A 45 -13.24 8.48 1.72
CA PRO A 45 -13.01 9.46 0.66
C PRO A 45 -12.67 8.82 -0.69
N VAL A 46 -11.89 7.73 -0.71
CA VAL A 46 -11.56 6.99 -1.93
C VAL A 46 -12.80 6.31 -2.51
N LEU A 47 -13.58 5.60 -1.69
CA LEU A 47 -14.80 4.92 -2.12
C LEU A 47 -15.81 5.91 -2.73
N LEU A 48 -16.01 7.06 -2.09
CA LEU A 48 -16.88 8.13 -2.60
C LEU A 48 -16.37 8.68 -3.93
N ARG A 49 -15.06 8.91 -4.04
CA ARG A 49 -14.43 9.41 -5.26
C ARG A 49 -14.49 8.42 -6.42
N LEU A 50 -14.39 7.12 -6.14
CA LEU A 50 -14.53 6.04 -7.11
C LEU A 50 -15.99 5.71 -7.44
N GLY A 51 -16.96 6.29 -6.72
CA GLY A 51 -18.38 5.97 -6.90
C GLY A 51 -18.70 4.52 -6.56
N VAL A 52 -18.00 3.90 -5.61
CA VAL A 52 -18.23 2.51 -5.22
C VAL A 52 -19.63 2.38 -4.61
N PRO A 53 -20.50 1.49 -5.13
CA PRO A 53 -21.86 1.30 -4.61
C PRO A 53 -21.83 0.53 -3.29
N VAL A 54 -21.55 1.24 -2.19
CA VAL A 54 -21.59 0.70 -0.83
C VAL A 54 -23.04 0.60 -0.38
N ARG A 55 -23.55 -0.62 -0.24
CA ARG A 55 -24.93 -0.92 0.15
C ARG A 55 -25.10 -1.00 1.66
N TYR A 56 -24.09 -1.54 2.36
CA TYR A 56 -24.12 -1.66 3.82
C TYR A 56 -22.84 -1.13 4.45
N ILE A 57 -23.00 -0.44 5.57
CA ILE A 57 -21.91 -0.15 6.51
C ILE A 57 -22.24 -0.83 7.83
N TYR A 58 -21.34 -1.66 8.33
CA TYR A 58 -21.47 -2.37 9.58
C TYR A 58 -20.67 -1.72 10.70
N SER A 59 -21.32 -1.58 11.86
CA SER A 59 -20.68 -1.35 13.15
C SER A 59 -21.49 -2.01 14.25
N ARG A 60 -20.81 -2.45 15.32
CA ARG A 60 -21.47 -2.92 16.56
C ARG A 60 -22.45 -1.88 17.13
N GLN A 61 -22.19 -0.60 16.88
CA GLN A 61 -23.05 0.50 17.26
C GLN A 61 -23.91 0.92 16.05
N LEU A 62 -25.18 0.50 16.05
CA LEU A 62 -26.12 0.81 14.97
C LEU A 62 -26.22 2.32 14.67
N PRO A 63 -26.31 3.23 15.67
CA PRO A 63 -26.37 4.67 15.38
C PRO A 63 -25.16 5.18 14.60
N LEU A 64 -23.97 4.67 14.92
CA LEU A 64 -22.73 5.04 14.22
C LEU A 64 -22.73 4.51 12.78
N ALA A 65 -23.18 3.26 12.57
CA ALA A 65 -23.35 2.69 11.23
C ALA A 65 -24.34 3.50 10.39
N GLN A 66 -25.48 3.88 10.97
CA GLN A 66 -26.49 4.70 10.30
C GLN A 66 -25.98 6.09 9.96
N GLN A 67 -25.17 6.70 10.84
CA GLN A 67 -24.54 7.99 10.56
C GLN A 67 -23.55 7.90 9.40
N ALA A 68 -22.67 6.89 9.40
CA ALA A 68 -21.71 6.67 8.33
C ALA A 68 -22.39 6.35 6.98
N ALA A 69 -23.49 5.58 7.00
CA ALA A 69 -24.25 5.23 5.80
C ALA A 69 -24.80 6.44 5.06
N ARG A 70 -25.05 7.57 5.75
CA ARG A 70 -25.52 8.82 5.11
C ARG A 70 -24.51 9.40 4.12
N LEU A 71 -23.24 9.00 4.19
CA LEU A 71 -22.20 9.44 3.25
C LEU A 71 -22.39 8.82 1.87
N PHE A 72 -23.00 7.63 1.79
CA PHE A 72 -23.08 6.84 0.56
C PHE A 72 -24.52 6.77 0.03
N PRO A 73 -24.75 7.00 -1.27
CA PRO A 73 -26.08 6.87 -1.87
C PRO A 73 -26.65 5.46 -1.70
N ALA A 74 -27.93 5.37 -1.29
CA ALA A 74 -28.64 4.10 -1.09
C ALA A 74 -27.94 3.10 -0.12
N CYS A 75 -27.13 3.60 0.80
CA CYS A 75 -26.48 2.79 1.83
C CYS A 75 -27.35 2.66 3.09
N THR A 76 -27.27 1.50 3.75
CA THR A 76 -27.94 1.25 5.04
C THR A 76 -26.90 0.92 6.10
N GLY A 77 -26.99 1.57 7.25
CA GLY A 77 -26.20 1.21 8.43
C GLY A 77 -26.79 -0.01 9.11
N VAL A 78 -25.97 -1.03 9.37
CA VAL A 78 -26.39 -2.29 10.00
C VAL A 78 -25.48 -2.60 11.21
N ASN A 79 -26.01 -3.37 12.15
CA ASN A 79 -25.26 -3.92 13.28
C ASN A 79 -25.37 -5.44 13.40
N ASP A 80 -26.07 -6.07 12.45
CA ASP A 80 -26.08 -7.51 12.26
C ASP A 80 -25.30 -7.84 10.98
N LEU A 81 -24.27 -8.66 11.12
CA LEU A 81 -23.41 -9.07 10.01
C LEU A 81 -24.18 -9.95 9.01
N SER A 82 -25.25 -10.62 9.44
CA SER A 82 -26.09 -11.47 8.57
C SER A 82 -26.63 -10.70 7.35
N ALA A 83 -26.93 -9.40 7.52
CA ALA A 83 -27.41 -8.52 6.44
C ALA A 83 -26.40 -8.39 5.29
N ILE A 84 -25.10 -8.51 5.57
CA ILE A 84 -24.04 -8.48 4.56
C ILE A 84 -23.79 -9.88 4.00
N LEU A 85 -23.74 -10.89 4.89
CA LEU A 85 -23.36 -12.25 4.53
C LEU A 85 -24.41 -12.95 3.66
N GLN A 86 -25.69 -12.75 3.98
CA GLN A 86 -26.82 -13.41 3.29
C GLN A 86 -27.32 -12.66 2.05
N ASP A 87 -26.85 -11.43 1.81
CA ASP A 87 -27.24 -10.65 0.64
C ASP A 87 -26.33 -11.00 -0.56
N ASP A 88 -26.83 -11.81 -1.48
CA ASP A 88 -26.11 -12.25 -2.68
C ASP A 88 -25.75 -11.12 -3.65
N THR A 89 -26.34 -9.93 -3.51
CA THR A 89 -25.99 -8.77 -4.32
C THR A 89 -24.66 -8.15 -3.88
N ILE A 90 -24.26 -8.37 -2.62
CA ILE A 90 -22.94 -7.97 -2.11
C ILE A 90 -21.89 -8.91 -2.69
N LYS A 91 -20.96 -8.36 -3.48
CA LYS A 91 -19.87 -9.11 -4.11
C LYS A 91 -18.53 -8.87 -3.43
N GLY A 92 -18.29 -7.67 -2.90
CA GLY A 92 -17.06 -7.31 -2.21
C GLY A 92 -17.32 -6.74 -0.82
N VAL A 93 -16.44 -7.05 0.13
CA VAL A 93 -16.49 -6.57 1.52
C VAL A 93 -15.15 -5.93 1.87
N PHE A 94 -15.18 -4.68 2.33
CA PHE A 94 -14.04 -4.01 2.92
C PHE A 94 -14.05 -4.23 4.44
N ILE A 95 -12.94 -4.70 5.01
CA ILE A 95 -12.78 -4.97 6.44
C ILE A 95 -11.68 -4.06 6.98
N CYS A 96 -12.07 -3.09 7.81
CA CYS A 96 -11.17 -2.16 8.49
C CYS A 96 -11.53 -2.12 9.98
N THR A 97 -11.29 -3.24 10.66
CA THR A 97 -11.51 -3.43 12.11
C THR A 97 -10.18 -3.56 12.83
N LYS A 98 -10.21 -3.61 14.18
CA LYS A 98 -9.01 -3.99 14.95
C LYS A 98 -8.46 -5.34 14.48
N ASN A 99 -7.14 -5.48 14.49
CA ASN A 99 -6.39 -6.61 13.93
C ASN A 99 -6.89 -7.98 14.44
N GLU A 100 -7.19 -8.09 15.75
CA GLU A 100 -7.67 -9.33 16.37
C GLU A 100 -8.99 -9.88 15.79
N TYR A 101 -9.81 -9.02 15.15
CA TYR A 101 -11.08 -9.43 14.53
C TYR A 101 -10.98 -9.65 13.02
N GLN A 102 -9.88 -9.26 12.37
CA GLN A 102 -9.78 -9.26 10.90
C GLN A 102 -9.84 -10.67 10.33
N LEU A 103 -8.94 -11.57 10.73
CA LEU A 103 -8.85 -12.92 10.16
C LEU A 103 -10.16 -13.73 10.27
N PRO A 104 -10.84 -13.81 11.43
CA PRO A 104 -12.14 -14.49 11.52
C PRO A 104 -13.22 -13.90 10.60
N LEU A 105 -13.26 -12.57 10.47
CA LEU A 105 -14.22 -11.89 9.58
C LEU A 105 -13.90 -12.15 8.10
N VAL A 106 -12.62 -12.12 7.74
CA VAL A 106 -12.15 -12.45 6.38
C VAL A 106 -12.61 -13.84 6.01
N LYS A 107 -12.32 -14.86 6.84
CA LYS A 107 -12.72 -16.25 6.57
C LYS A 107 -14.23 -16.38 6.41
N THR A 108 -15.01 -15.82 7.34
CA THR A 108 -16.49 -15.83 7.27
C THR A 108 -17.00 -15.23 5.95
N CYS A 109 -16.43 -14.10 5.49
CA CYS A 109 -16.84 -13.49 4.23
C CYS A 109 -16.46 -14.34 3.01
N LEU A 110 -15.25 -14.92 3.02
CA LEU A 110 -14.76 -15.79 1.95
C LEU A 110 -15.59 -17.07 1.83
N GLU A 111 -16.03 -17.65 2.95
CA GLU A 111 -16.92 -18.82 3.01
C GLU A 111 -18.29 -18.53 2.36
N GLN A 112 -18.79 -17.30 2.50
CA GLN A 112 -20.01 -16.82 1.82
C GLN A 112 -19.76 -16.39 0.36
N GLY A 113 -18.60 -16.74 -0.20
CA GLY A 113 -18.25 -16.47 -1.58
C GLY A 113 -17.98 -14.99 -1.89
N LYS A 114 -17.85 -14.13 -0.88
CA LYS A 114 -17.54 -12.70 -1.08
C LYS A 114 -16.06 -12.50 -1.38
N TYR A 115 -15.74 -11.46 -2.16
CA TYR A 115 -14.39 -10.92 -2.22
C TYR A 115 -14.11 -10.08 -0.98
N VAL A 116 -12.87 -10.11 -0.50
CA VAL A 116 -12.50 -9.42 0.74
C VAL A 116 -11.30 -8.51 0.51
N PHE A 117 -11.46 -7.25 0.86
CA PHE A 117 -10.37 -6.31 1.09
C PHE A 117 -10.18 -6.21 2.59
N VAL A 118 -8.99 -6.48 3.10
CA VAL A 118 -8.70 -6.37 4.53
C VAL A 118 -7.57 -5.38 4.76
N GLU A 119 -7.81 -4.44 5.68
CA GLU A 119 -6.80 -3.46 6.09
C GLU A 119 -5.57 -4.18 6.70
N LYS A 120 -4.36 -3.73 6.33
CA LYS A 120 -3.12 -4.36 6.78
C LYS A 120 -3.00 -4.31 8.31
N PRO A 121 -2.36 -5.31 8.95
CA PRO A 121 -1.69 -6.45 8.35
C PRO A 121 -2.62 -7.58 7.88
N GLY A 122 -3.93 -7.50 8.14
CA GLY A 122 -4.91 -8.55 7.81
C GLY A 122 -4.86 -9.78 8.73
N VAL A 123 -3.71 -9.98 9.39
CA VAL A 123 -3.40 -11.08 10.31
C VAL A 123 -2.46 -10.59 11.41
N THR A 124 -2.44 -11.25 12.56
CA THR A 124 -1.65 -10.81 13.73
C THR A 124 -0.27 -11.46 13.84
N ASN A 125 -0.02 -12.53 13.10
CA ASN A 125 1.24 -13.28 13.10
C ASN A 125 1.36 -14.16 11.83
N TYR A 126 2.51 -14.82 11.68
CA TYR A 126 2.79 -15.70 10.54
C TYR A 126 1.84 -16.90 10.45
N ALA A 127 1.50 -17.55 11.57
CA ALA A 127 0.52 -18.65 11.58
C ALA A 127 -0.86 -18.22 11.05
N GLY A 128 -1.31 -17.00 11.38
CA GLY A 128 -2.53 -16.43 10.84
C GLY A 128 -2.44 -16.14 9.34
N TRP A 129 -1.26 -15.73 8.84
CA TRP A 129 -1.00 -15.62 7.41
C TRP A 129 -1.06 -16.99 6.71
N GLU A 130 -0.46 -18.03 7.29
CA GLU A 130 -0.52 -19.41 6.77
C GLU A 130 -1.97 -19.91 6.71
N GLU A 131 -2.74 -19.67 7.77
CA GLU A 131 -4.16 -20.01 7.83
C GLU A 131 -4.97 -19.30 6.73
N LEU A 132 -4.74 -17.99 6.55
CA LEU A 132 -5.42 -17.21 5.51
C LEU A 132 -5.04 -17.70 4.10
N THR A 133 -3.77 -17.97 3.87
CA THR A 133 -3.25 -18.40 2.56
C THR A 133 -3.72 -19.81 2.20
N ALA A 134 -3.84 -20.70 3.19
CA ALA A 134 -4.36 -22.05 3.01
C ALA A 134 -5.89 -22.09 2.81
N HIS A 135 -6.61 -21.00 3.06
CA HIS A 135 -8.05 -20.94 2.87
C HIS A 135 -8.43 -21.17 1.40
N ARG A 136 -9.43 -22.03 1.14
CA ARG A 136 -9.86 -22.42 -0.23
C ARG A 136 -10.16 -21.24 -1.16
N HIS A 137 -10.60 -20.12 -0.60
CA HIS A 137 -10.95 -18.90 -1.34
C HIS A 137 -9.98 -17.74 -1.10
N ALA A 138 -8.75 -18.01 -0.63
CA ALA A 138 -7.73 -16.99 -0.37
C ALA A 138 -7.45 -16.10 -1.59
N ASN A 139 -7.60 -16.63 -2.80
CA ASN A 139 -7.45 -15.90 -4.05
C ASN A 139 -8.51 -14.79 -4.28
N ARG A 140 -9.54 -14.69 -3.42
CA ARG A 140 -10.50 -13.57 -3.41
C ARG A 140 -10.23 -12.54 -2.31
N CYS A 141 -9.20 -12.77 -1.50
CA CYS A 141 -8.74 -11.85 -0.47
C CYS A 141 -7.65 -10.94 -1.05
N MET A 142 -7.69 -9.68 -0.65
CA MET A 142 -6.64 -8.70 -0.87
C MET A 142 -6.23 -8.12 0.49
N ILE A 143 -4.94 -8.20 0.81
CA ILE A 143 -4.38 -7.52 2.00
C ILE A 143 -3.91 -6.13 1.57
N ALA A 144 -4.44 -5.10 2.22
CA ALA A 144 -4.31 -3.71 1.81
C ALA A 144 -2.97 -3.07 2.23
N PHE A 145 -1.89 -3.49 1.55
CA PHE A 145 -0.59 -2.82 1.62
C PHE A 145 -0.51 -1.67 0.61
N ASN A 146 -1.09 -0.53 0.98
CA ASN A 146 -1.25 0.64 0.10
C ASN A 146 0.08 1.13 -0.50
N LYS A 147 1.20 0.92 0.21
CA LYS A 147 2.53 1.31 -0.25
C LYS A 147 2.93 0.59 -1.55
N ARG A 148 2.49 -0.65 -1.80
CA ARG A 148 2.70 -1.35 -3.10
C ARG A 148 2.19 -0.52 -4.28
N PHE A 149 1.08 0.18 -4.07
CA PHE A 149 0.36 0.95 -5.06
C PHE A 149 0.80 2.41 -5.16
N ASN A 150 1.87 2.81 -4.45
CA ASN A 150 2.42 4.15 -4.55
C ASN A 150 2.90 4.45 -5.99
N PRO A 151 2.46 5.54 -6.64
CA PRO A 151 2.85 5.88 -8.00
C PRO A 151 4.36 5.96 -8.25
N VAL A 152 5.13 6.39 -7.24
CA VAL A 152 6.59 6.50 -7.32
C VAL A 152 7.23 5.13 -7.52
N ASN A 153 6.64 4.08 -6.97
CA ASN A 153 7.14 2.71 -7.17
C ASN A 153 7.05 2.29 -8.63
N ALA A 154 5.89 2.51 -9.26
CA ALA A 154 5.68 2.24 -10.68
C ALA A 154 6.59 3.12 -11.55
N GLN A 155 6.78 4.39 -11.18
CA GLN A 155 7.63 5.33 -11.90
C GLN A 155 9.09 4.86 -11.99
N PHE A 156 9.63 4.28 -10.92
CA PHE A 156 11.04 3.86 -10.83
C PHE A 156 11.24 2.34 -10.93
N GLN A 157 10.22 1.59 -11.34
CA GLN A 157 10.28 0.12 -11.47
C GLN A 157 11.46 -0.37 -12.33
N LYS A 158 11.80 0.38 -13.40
CA LYS A 158 12.95 0.03 -14.26
C LYS A 158 14.29 0.21 -13.55
N ASP A 159 14.40 1.21 -12.68
CA ASP A 159 15.60 1.46 -11.90
C ASP A 159 15.74 0.40 -10.80
N PHE A 160 14.68 0.08 -10.08
CA PHE A 160 14.71 -1.01 -9.07
C PHE A 160 15.13 -2.36 -9.67
N ASN A 161 14.64 -2.69 -10.87
CA ASN A 161 15.03 -3.91 -11.59
C ASN A 161 16.51 -3.99 -11.99
N LYS A 162 17.20 -2.84 -12.04
CA LYS A 162 18.62 -2.73 -12.40
C LYS A 162 19.51 -2.36 -11.22
N ALA A 163 18.92 -2.17 -10.04
CA ALA A 163 19.67 -1.81 -8.85
C ALA A 163 20.58 -2.97 -8.43
N PHE A 164 21.81 -2.64 -8.05
CA PHE A 164 22.72 -3.59 -7.40
C PHE A 164 22.84 -3.33 -5.90
N SER A 165 22.42 -2.13 -5.44
CA SER A 165 22.31 -1.81 -4.01
C SER A 165 21.11 -0.93 -3.70
N TYR A 166 20.53 -1.09 -2.51
CA TYR A 166 19.56 -0.14 -1.95
C TYR A 166 19.78 0.08 -0.45
N GLN A 167 19.23 1.19 0.05
CA GLN A 167 19.12 1.47 1.47
C GLN A 167 17.70 1.97 1.74
N ALA A 168 17.03 1.39 2.72
CA ALA A 168 15.72 1.85 3.17
C ALA A 168 15.78 2.26 4.65
N ARG A 169 14.98 3.26 5.01
CA ARG A 169 14.87 3.75 6.37
C ARG A 169 13.41 4.04 6.66
N TYR A 170 12.87 3.39 7.67
CA TYR A 170 11.56 3.68 8.22
C TYR A 170 11.70 3.91 9.72
N VAL A 171 11.62 5.18 10.12
CA VAL A 171 11.77 5.57 11.53
C VAL A 171 10.59 6.39 11.98
N THR A 172 10.15 6.16 13.20
CA THR A 172 9.02 6.83 13.81
C THR A 172 9.18 6.93 15.32
N GLY A 173 8.21 7.55 15.99
CA GLY A 173 8.14 7.63 17.44
C GLY A 173 7.74 6.33 18.12
N PRO A 174 7.76 6.30 19.46
CA PRO A 174 7.30 5.15 20.23
C PRO A 174 5.86 4.78 19.88
N TYR A 175 5.59 3.48 19.86
CA TYR A 175 4.29 2.90 19.49
C TYR A 175 3.79 1.94 20.58
N PRO A 176 3.47 2.44 21.78
CA PRO A 176 3.07 1.60 22.92
C PRO A 176 1.70 0.92 22.74
N GLU A 177 0.87 1.40 21.82
CA GLU A 177 -0.50 0.94 21.61
C GLU A 177 -0.62 -0.37 20.80
N GLY A 178 0.46 -0.84 20.17
CA GLY A 178 0.41 -1.98 19.25
C GLY A 178 1.76 -2.63 18.95
N ASN A 179 1.77 -3.56 18.00
CA ASN A 179 2.98 -4.28 17.61
C ASN A 179 3.69 -3.56 16.45
N ALA A 180 4.76 -2.82 16.74
CA ALA A 180 5.50 -2.07 15.74
C ALA A 180 5.98 -2.93 14.54
N VAL A 181 6.39 -4.17 14.79
CA VAL A 181 6.88 -5.06 13.73
C VAL A 181 5.76 -5.43 12.76
N MET A 182 4.61 -5.85 13.29
CA MET A 182 3.48 -6.30 12.47
C MET A 182 2.66 -5.15 11.88
N GLU A 183 2.57 -4.00 12.57
CA GLU A 183 1.62 -2.94 12.23
C GLU A 183 2.26 -1.75 11.52
N LEU A 184 3.56 -1.50 11.76
CA LEU A 184 4.29 -0.38 11.16
C LEU A 184 5.33 -0.88 10.16
N PHE A 185 6.22 -1.78 10.59
CA PHE A 185 7.36 -2.24 9.80
C PHE A 185 6.97 -3.16 8.65
N CYS A 186 5.76 -3.71 8.66
CA CYS A 186 5.23 -4.49 7.55
C CYS A 186 5.24 -3.69 6.24
N HIS A 187 4.92 -2.39 6.27
CA HIS A 187 4.90 -1.53 5.08
C HIS A 187 6.24 -1.43 4.35
N PRO A 188 7.33 -0.95 5.00
CA PRO A 188 8.63 -0.84 4.33
C PRO A 188 9.21 -2.20 3.97
N VAL A 189 9.03 -3.23 4.79
CA VAL A 189 9.49 -4.60 4.51
C VAL A 189 8.84 -5.13 3.24
N ASP A 190 7.50 -5.10 3.20
CA ASP A 190 6.74 -5.57 2.06
C ASP A 190 7.10 -4.82 0.78
N ASN A 191 7.20 -3.49 0.86
CA ASN A 191 7.55 -2.65 -0.27
C ASN A 191 8.93 -3.00 -0.84
N VAL A 192 9.93 -3.25 0.01
CA VAL A 192 11.26 -3.68 -0.46
C VAL A 192 11.19 -5.04 -1.15
N LEU A 193 10.47 -6.01 -0.58
CA LEU A 193 10.32 -7.34 -1.20
C LEU A 193 9.57 -7.26 -2.54
N GLN A 194 8.56 -6.40 -2.63
CA GLN A 194 7.82 -6.16 -3.88
C GLN A 194 8.71 -5.52 -4.96
N LEU A 195 9.57 -4.56 -4.58
CA LEU A 195 10.41 -3.83 -5.52
C LEU A 195 11.64 -4.62 -6.00
N PHE A 196 12.25 -5.39 -5.11
CA PHE A 196 13.53 -6.05 -5.34
C PHE A 196 13.45 -7.58 -5.46
N GLY A 197 12.27 -8.15 -5.19
CA GLY A 197 11.99 -9.58 -5.20
C GLY A 197 12.26 -10.26 -3.86
N PRO A 198 12.09 -11.59 -3.78
CA PRO A 198 12.24 -12.33 -2.54
C PRO A 198 13.67 -12.25 -1.97
N VAL A 199 13.76 -12.24 -0.65
CA VAL A 199 15.02 -12.32 0.09
C VAL A 199 15.48 -13.77 0.13
N LYS A 200 16.74 -14.02 -0.23
CA LYS A 200 17.37 -15.33 -0.14
C LYS A 200 18.05 -15.53 1.21
N GLU A 201 18.75 -14.51 1.68
CA GLU A 201 19.50 -14.50 2.94
C GLU A 201 19.32 -13.15 3.63
N TYR A 202 19.23 -13.18 4.95
CA TYR A 202 19.14 -11.98 5.77
C TYR A 202 19.98 -12.10 7.04
N TYR A 203 20.52 -10.97 7.46
CA TYR A 203 21.14 -10.79 8.76
C TYR A 203 20.48 -9.59 9.42
N PHE A 204 20.21 -9.67 10.71
CA PHE A 204 19.64 -8.53 11.42
C PHE A 204 20.15 -8.46 12.86
N THR A 205 20.13 -7.25 13.39
CA THR A 205 20.20 -7.01 14.82
C THR A 205 18.90 -6.35 15.25
N VAL A 206 18.48 -6.65 16.47
CA VAL A 206 17.30 -6.06 17.06
C VAL A 206 17.58 -5.67 18.50
N GLN A 207 17.08 -4.51 18.90
CA GLN A 207 17.28 -3.95 20.23
C GLN A 207 15.99 -3.28 20.69
N GLN A 208 15.69 -3.42 21.98
CA GLN A 208 14.67 -2.61 22.63
C GLN A 208 15.35 -1.48 23.40
N VAL A 209 14.95 -0.23 23.14
CA VAL A 209 15.52 0.95 23.76
C VAL A 209 14.39 1.88 24.17
N ASN A 210 14.26 2.16 25.47
CA ASN A 210 13.21 3.04 26.02
C ASN A 210 11.77 2.70 25.57
N GLY A 211 11.46 1.40 25.45
CA GLY A 211 10.15 0.93 24.94
C GLY A 211 9.97 1.04 23.42
N GLY A 212 10.96 1.58 22.70
CA GLY A 212 11.05 1.51 21.25
C GLY A 212 11.77 0.25 20.78
N VAL A 213 11.59 -0.08 19.51
CA VAL A 213 12.24 -1.19 18.80
C VAL A 213 13.16 -0.60 17.75
N GLN A 214 14.41 -1.03 17.73
CA GLN A 214 15.39 -0.75 16.67
C GLN A 214 15.74 -2.04 15.96
N VAL A 215 15.59 -2.07 14.63
CA VAL A 215 16.02 -3.18 13.77
C VAL A 215 16.96 -2.65 12.70
N GLN A 216 18.08 -3.33 12.52
CA GLN A 216 19.00 -3.11 11.40
C GLN A 216 19.08 -4.41 10.61
N LEU A 217 18.78 -4.37 9.31
CA LEU A 217 18.80 -5.54 8.44
C LEU A 217 19.80 -5.36 7.29
N LEU A 218 20.47 -6.46 6.95
CA LEU A 218 21.16 -6.67 5.68
C LEU A 218 20.42 -7.77 4.93
N LEU A 219 19.93 -7.47 3.74
CA LEU A 219 19.08 -8.34 2.93
C LEU A 219 19.74 -8.63 1.59
N GLN A 220 19.87 -9.91 1.27
CA GLN A 220 20.38 -10.38 -0.02
C GLN A 220 19.25 -10.96 -0.85
N HIS A 221 18.96 -10.31 -1.98
CA HIS A 221 18.00 -10.77 -2.97
C HIS A 221 18.74 -11.49 -4.12
N ALA A 222 18.02 -11.89 -5.16
CA ALA A 222 18.64 -12.56 -6.31
C ALA A 222 19.64 -11.68 -7.09
N ARG A 223 19.45 -10.36 -7.13
CA ARG A 223 20.24 -9.43 -7.97
C ARG A 223 20.79 -8.20 -7.23
N VAL A 224 20.31 -7.96 -6.02
CA VAL A 224 20.53 -6.72 -5.28
C VAL A 224 20.73 -7.05 -3.80
N THR A 225 21.63 -6.31 -3.17
CA THR A 225 21.83 -6.35 -1.71
C THR A 225 21.45 -5.01 -1.13
N GLY A 226 20.69 -4.99 -0.04
CA GLY A 226 20.35 -3.74 0.60
C GLY A 226 20.35 -3.81 2.10
N THR A 227 20.29 -2.63 2.70
CA THR A 227 20.19 -2.45 4.14
C THR A 227 18.88 -1.78 4.50
N MET A 228 18.33 -2.11 5.65
CA MET A 228 17.13 -1.47 6.17
C MET A 228 17.28 -1.08 7.63
N GLU A 229 16.92 0.16 7.95
CA GLU A 229 16.68 0.59 9.34
C GLU A 229 15.16 0.66 9.58
N LEU A 230 14.68 -0.04 10.61
CA LEU A 230 13.29 0.02 11.06
C LEU A 230 13.31 0.42 12.54
N SER A 231 12.69 1.54 12.91
CA SER A 231 12.79 2.04 14.28
C SER A 231 11.55 2.77 14.81
N THR A 232 11.21 2.52 16.06
CA THR A 232 10.28 3.35 16.87
C THR A 232 11.02 4.12 17.99
N CYS A 233 12.35 4.16 17.95
CA CYS A 233 13.18 4.82 18.96
C CYS A 233 13.39 6.33 18.72
N TYR A 234 12.73 6.92 17.71
CA TYR A 234 12.87 8.33 17.36
C TYR A 234 11.73 9.16 17.95
N ALA A 235 11.63 10.45 17.59
CA ALA A 235 10.43 11.25 17.86
C ALA A 235 9.46 11.14 16.67
N TRP A 236 8.16 11.27 16.91
CA TRP A 236 7.16 11.34 15.82
C TRP A 236 7.41 12.51 14.86
N SER A 237 7.99 13.62 15.34
CA SER A 237 8.42 14.74 14.50
C SER A 237 9.60 14.41 13.58
N SER A 238 10.30 13.29 13.83
CA SER A 238 11.42 12.80 13.05
C SER A 238 11.02 11.62 12.16
N PHE A 239 9.73 11.45 11.88
CA PHE A 239 9.25 10.42 10.97
C PHE A 239 9.98 10.50 9.63
N ALA A 240 10.48 9.36 9.16
CA ALA A 240 11.04 9.26 7.81
C ALA A 240 10.70 7.89 7.22
N ASP A 241 10.29 7.90 5.95
CA ASP A 241 10.04 6.72 5.14
C ASP A 241 10.75 6.92 3.81
N GLN A 242 11.97 6.38 3.74
CA GLN A 242 12.93 6.67 2.68
C GLN A 242 13.41 5.39 2.03
N LEU A 243 13.58 5.43 0.72
CA LEU A 243 14.22 4.38 -0.07
C LEU A 243 15.15 5.01 -1.07
N GLN A 244 16.39 4.54 -1.11
CA GLN A 244 17.32 4.88 -2.18
C GLN A 244 17.91 3.63 -2.81
N CYS A 245 18.14 3.67 -4.11
CA CYS A 245 18.79 2.60 -4.84
C CYS A 245 19.86 3.14 -5.78
N VAL A 246 20.83 2.28 -6.06
CA VAL A 246 21.93 2.56 -6.98
C VAL A 246 21.90 1.53 -8.09
N THR A 247 21.81 2.03 -9.32
CA THR A 247 21.95 1.28 -10.56
C THR A 247 23.28 1.64 -11.22
N PRO A 248 23.71 0.93 -12.28
CA PRO A 248 24.92 1.33 -13.01
C PRO A 248 24.88 2.74 -13.62
N ALA A 249 23.69 3.30 -13.86
CA ALA A 249 23.50 4.58 -14.54
C ALA A 249 22.96 5.69 -13.63
N ARG A 250 22.31 5.36 -12.52
CA ARG A 250 21.53 6.30 -11.72
C ARG A 250 21.54 5.97 -10.24
N HIS A 251 21.49 7.00 -9.43
CA HIS A 251 21.04 6.96 -8.05
C HIS A 251 19.64 7.56 -7.98
N VAL A 252 18.72 6.85 -7.34
CA VAL A 252 17.35 7.29 -7.11
C VAL A 252 17.14 7.31 -5.61
N ALA A 253 16.75 8.45 -5.04
CA ALA A 253 16.40 8.60 -3.64
C ALA A 253 14.95 9.08 -3.54
N ILE A 254 14.14 8.37 -2.78
CA ILE A 254 12.71 8.61 -2.58
C ILE A 254 12.48 8.89 -1.11
N ASP A 255 11.73 9.95 -0.86
CA ASP A 255 11.11 10.27 0.41
C ASP A 255 9.60 10.14 0.23
N TYR A 256 9.04 9.07 0.78
CA TYR A 256 7.65 8.72 0.59
C TYR A 256 6.75 9.78 1.25
N PRO A 257 5.57 10.07 0.66
CA PRO A 257 4.92 9.29 -0.40
C PRO A 257 5.18 9.76 -1.83
N GLY A 258 5.97 10.82 -2.06
CA GLY A 258 5.99 11.45 -3.40
C GLY A 258 7.19 12.33 -3.75
N THR A 259 8.12 12.56 -2.83
CA THR A 259 9.31 13.37 -3.10
C THR A 259 10.45 12.46 -3.56
N PHE A 260 11.21 12.88 -4.56
CA PHE A 260 12.35 12.11 -5.02
C PHE A 260 13.43 12.96 -5.66
N VAL A 261 14.64 12.43 -5.65
CA VAL A 261 15.83 12.95 -6.32
C VAL A 261 16.39 11.85 -7.21
N VAL A 262 16.63 12.16 -8.48
CA VAL A 262 17.32 11.28 -9.43
C VAL A 262 18.62 11.93 -9.84
N GLN A 263 19.73 11.24 -9.62
CA GLN A 263 21.05 11.67 -10.05
C GLN A 263 21.61 10.68 -11.08
N GLU A 264 21.90 11.17 -12.27
CA GLU A 264 22.63 10.39 -13.29
C GLU A 264 24.08 10.17 -12.83
N LEU A 265 24.49 8.91 -12.76
CA LEU A 265 25.86 8.49 -12.50
C LEU A 265 26.58 8.48 -13.84
N GLY A 266 27.54 9.39 -14.02
CA GLY A 266 28.13 9.71 -15.32
C GLY A 266 28.65 8.52 -16.12
N TYR A 267 28.64 8.65 -17.45
CA TYR A 267 29.17 7.67 -18.40
C TYR A 267 30.67 7.42 -18.17
N ARG A 268 31.08 6.18 -17.90
CA ARG A 268 32.49 5.79 -17.65
C ARG A 268 33.05 4.90 -18.77
N PRO A 269 33.36 5.44 -19.97
CA PRO A 269 33.98 4.64 -21.02
C PRO A 269 35.37 4.19 -20.56
N GLY A 270 35.64 2.89 -20.63
CA GLY A 270 36.92 2.32 -20.19
C GLY A 270 37.26 2.55 -18.71
N GLY A 271 36.26 2.82 -17.86
CA GLY A 271 36.46 3.08 -16.43
C GLY A 271 36.90 4.51 -16.07
N ILE A 272 37.00 5.42 -17.04
CA ILE A 272 37.48 6.79 -16.79
C ILE A 272 36.34 7.67 -16.22
N PRO A 273 36.52 8.33 -15.07
CA PRO A 273 35.53 9.24 -14.48
C PRO A 273 35.55 10.61 -15.18
N VAL A 274 34.88 10.70 -16.32
CA VAL A 274 34.84 11.92 -17.16
C VAL A 274 34.20 13.12 -16.46
N ASP A 275 33.31 12.88 -15.50
CA ASP A 275 32.69 13.88 -14.62
C ASP A 275 33.73 14.59 -13.74
N LYS A 276 34.72 13.84 -13.21
CA LYS A 276 35.85 14.40 -12.46
C LYS A 276 36.75 15.26 -13.36
N ILE A 277 36.95 14.85 -14.61
CA ILE A 277 37.88 15.52 -15.56
C ILE A 277 37.23 16.79 -16.14
N LEU A 278 35.98 16.71 -16.56
CA LEU A 278 35.27 17.80 -17.25
C LEU A 278 34.47 18.70 -16.30
N LYS A 279 34.51 18.46 -14.98
CA LYS A 279 33.72 19.16 -13.95
C LYS A 279 32.24 19.27 -14.31
N ARG A 280 31.69 18.30 -15.03
CA ARG A 280 30.26 18.26 -15.35
C ARG A 280 29.52 17.77 -14.11
N THR A 281 28.82 18.67 -13.42
CA THR A 281 27.91 18.30 -12.35
C THR A 281 26.79 17.44 -12.93
N GLY A 282 26.58 16.25 -12.33
CA GLY A 282 25.46 15.39 -12.68
C GLY A 282 24.16 16.18 -12.53
N ARG A 283 23.28 16.14 -13.53
CA ARG A 283 21.97 16.78 -13.42
C ARG A 283 21.14 15.98 -12.42
N ALA A 284 20.79 16.61 -11.30
CA ALA A 284 19.81 16.07 -10.37
C ALA A 284 18.41 16.55 -10.79
N GLN A 285 17.48 15.62 -10.98
CA GLN A 285 16.06 15.94 -11.10
C GLN A 285 15.43 15.80 -9.72
N VAL A 286 14.93 16.92 -9.18
CA VAL A 286 14.20 16.95 -7.92
C VAL A 286 12.72 17.13 -8.21
N SER A 287 11.87 16.30 -7.62
CA SER A 287 10.43 16.47 -7.65
C SER A 287 9.91 16.60 -6.23
N ASN A 288 9.09 17.62 -6.01
CA ASN A 288 8.28 17.73 -4.81
C ASN A 288 6.81 17.65 -5.23
N ALA A 289 6.22 16.46 -5.07
CA ALA A 289 4.87 16.19 -5.57
C ALA A 289 3.77 16.97 -4.82
N THR A 290 4.08 17.61 -3.69
CA THR A 290 3.12 18.48 -2.97
C THR A 290 3.20 19.96 -3.41
N GLY A 291 4.26 20.38 -4.10
CA GLY A 291 4.62 21.80 -4.23
C GLY A 291 4.24 22.52 -5.51
N ALA A 292 3.91 21.86 -6.63
CA ALA A 292 4.01 22.55 -7.93
C ALA A 292 2.69 22.76 -8.70
N VAL A 293 1.68 21.89 -8.62
CA VAL A 293 0.42 22.04 -9.37
C VAL A 293 -0.73 21.29 -8.67
N PRO A 294 -1.93 21.89 -8.45
CA PRO A 294 -3.08 21.20 -7.87
C PRO A 294 -3.75 20.27 -8.90
N VAL A 295 -3.14 19.10 -9.13
CA VAL A 295 -3.69 18.01 -9.95
C VAL A 295 -4.02 16.81 -9.08
N ALA A 296 -4.96 15.96 -9.52
CA ALA A 296 -5.37 14.74 -8.80
C ALA A 296 -4.20 13.86 -8.34
N ALA A 297 -3.14 13.74 -9.13
CA ALA A 297 -1.94 12.94 -8.82
C ALA A 297 -1.10 13.50 -7.65
N ASN A 298 -1.31 14.77 -7.29
CA ASN A 298 -0.62 15.45 -6.19
C ASN A 298 -1.46 15.43 -4.89
N ASN A 299 -2.62 14.79 -4.90
CA ASN A 299 -3.43 14.57 -3.70
C ASN A 299 -2.76 13.50 -2.82
N SER A 300 -2.69 13.73 -1.51
CA SER A 300 -2.05 12.82 -0.55
C SER A 300 -2.62 11.40 -0.63
N ILE A 301 -3.92 11.22 -0.81
CA ILE A 301 -4.58 9.91 -0.94
C ILE A 301 -4.03 9.12 -2.13
N TRP A 302 -3.68 9.80 -3.22
CA TRP A 302 -3.10 9.19 -4.42
C TRP A 302 -1.64 8.87 -4.24
N GLN A 303 -0.89 9.77 -3.59
CA GLN A 303 0.52 9.57 -3.33
C GLN A 303 0.74 8.40 -2.37
N HIS A 304 -0.12 8.22 -1.37
CA HIS A 304 -0.02 7.07 -0.47
C HIS A 304 -0.51 5.76 -1.11
N GLY A 305 -1.09 5.77 -2.31
CA GLY A 305 -1.52 4.55 -3.02
C GLY A 305 -2.92 4.04 -2.69
N TYR A 306 -3.65 4.65 -1.74
CA TYR A 306 -4.99 4.20 -1.35
C TYR A 306 -5.99 4.19 -2.52
N TYR A 307 -5.89 5.18 -3.42
CA TYR A 307 -6.79 5.23 -4.58
C TYR A 307 -6.60 4.02 -5.50
N GLN A 308 -5.35 3.74 -5.88
CA GLN A 308 -5.00 2.64 -6.78
C GLN A 308 -5.29 1.29 -6.12
N GLU A 309 -5.02 1.16 -4.84
CA GLU A 309 -5.29 -0.04 -4.06
C GLU A 309 -6.79 -0.40 -4.05
N VAL A 310 -7.67 0.54 -3.69
CA VAL A 310 -9.12 0.32 -3.68
C VAL A 310 -9.63 0.10 -5.11
N ALA A 311 -9.12 0.84 -6.10
CA ALA A 311 -9.49 0.65 -7.50
C ALA A 311 -9.15 -0.77 -7.99
N CYS A 312 -7.94 -1.26 -7.69
CA CYS A 312 -7.51 -2.61 -8.01
C CYS A 312 -8.47 -3.67 -7.46
N PHE A 313 -8.86 -3.54 -6.19
CA PHE A 313 -9.84 -4.45 -5.58
C PHE A 313 -11.20 -4.37 -6.27
N VAL A 314 -11.75 -3.17 -6.44
CA VAL A 314 -13.08 -2.97 -7.05
C VAL A 314 -13.13 -3.52 -8.47
N GLU A 315 -12.10 -3.27 -9.28
CA GLU A 315 -11.98 -3.80 -10.64
C GLU A 315 -11.90 -5.33 -10.65
N ALA A 316 -11.14 -5.93 -9.71
CA ALA A 316 -11.05 -7.38 -9.57
C ALA A 316 -12.42 -8.01 -9.26
N VAL A 317 -13.16 -7.44 -8.31
CA VAL A 317 -14.52 -7.90 -7.95
C VAL A 317 -15.47 -7.83 -9.14
N GLN A 318 -15.47 -6.72 -9.87
CA GLN A 318 -16.34 -6.52 -11.04
C GLN A 318 -16.05 -7.48 -12.18
N GLN A 319 -14.77 -7.80 -12.38
CA GLN A 319 -14.34 -8.74 -13.41
C GLN A 319 -14.46 -10.20 -12.96
N GLY A 320 -14.79 -10.46 -11.70
CA GLY A 320 -14.77 -11.80 -11.11
C GLY A 320 -13.38 -12.44 -11.13
N LYS A 321 -12.33 -11.61 -10.99
CA LYS A 321 -10.92 -12.02 -11.03
C LYS A 321 -10.27 -11.89 -9.66
N SER A 322 -9.16 -12.59 -9.49
CA SER A 322 -8.31 -12.46 -8.31
C SER A 322 -7.54 -11.12 -8.33
N PRO A 323 -7.41 -10.42 -7.19
CA PRO A 323 -6.59 -9.22 -7.06
C PRO A 323 -5.10 -9.60 -6.92
N LEU A 324 -4.53 -10.17 -7.99
CA LEU A 324 -3.22 -10.84 -8.01
C LEU A 324 -2.05 -10.02 -7.46
N GLU A 325 -2.14 -8.69 -7.47
CA GLU A 325 -1.08 -7.80 -6.97
C GLU A 325 -0.93 -7.84 -5.44
N ALA A 326 -1.93 -8.34 -4.71
CA ALA A 326 -1.98 -8.31 -3.26
C ALA A 326 -2.83 -9.45 -2.66
N THR A 327 -2.82 -10.63 -3.29
CA THR A 327 -3.37 -11.86 -2.68
C THR A 327 -2.47 -12.35 -1.53
N PRO A 328 -2.99 -13.09 -0.54
CA PRO A 328 -2.22 -13.51 0.64
C PRO A 328 -0.90 -14.22 0.32
N ASP A 329 -0.87 -15.08 -0.70
CA ASP A 329 0.33 -15.83 -1.11
C ASP A 329 1.51 -14.93 -1.51
N THR A 330 1.24 -13.71 -1.99
CA THR A 330 2.27 -12.74 -2.38
C THR A 330 3.01 -12.13 -1.18
N PHE A 331 2.63 -12.44 0.06
CA PHE A 331 3.20 -11.87 1.28
C PHE A 331 4.04 -12.87 2.10
N GLU A 332 4.31 -14.08 1.59
CA GLU A 332 5.09 -15.10 2.33
C GLU A 332 6.41 -14.55 2.87
N GLY A 333 7.22 -13.96 1.98
CA GLY A 333 8.52 -13.40 2.37
C GLY A 333 8.39 -12.25 3.37
N THR A 334 7.33 -11.45 3.26
CA THR A 334 7.04 -10.34 4.17
C THR A 334 6.78 -10.88 5.57
N PHE A 335 5.78 -11.75 5.74
CA PHE A 335 5.41 -12.25 7.05
C PHE A 335 6.49 -13.15 7.66
N ARG A 336 7.23 -13.92 6.85
CA ARG A 336 8.37 -14.72 7.33
C ARG A 336 9.48 -13.85 7.91
N LEU A 337 9.82 -12.74 7.24
CA LEU A 337 10.85 -11.83 7.74
C LEU A 337 10.39 -11.09 9.00
N LEU A 338 9.12 -10.64 9.06
CA LEU A 338 8.54 -10.02 10.24
C LEU A 338 8.50 -10.97 11.44
N GLU A 339 8.21 -12.26 11.22
CA GLU A 339 8.27 -13.28 12.25
C GLU A 339 9.70 -13.47 12.77
N ALA A 340 10.70 -13.59 11.88
CA ALA A 340 12.09 -13.73 12.27
C ALA A 340 12.56 -12.55 13.14
N VAL A 341 12.20 -11.32 12.76
CA VAL A 341 12.48 -10.11 13.56
C VAL A 341 11.76 -10.16 14.91
N SER A 342 10.49 -10.56 14.94
CA SER A 342 9.69 -10.68 16.17
C SER A 342 10.26 -11.72 17.13
N GLN A 343 10.72 -12.86 16.63
CA GLN A 343 11.40 -13.88 17.45
C GLN A 343 12.75 -13.39 17.99
N GLY A 344 13.44 -12.51 17.25
CA GLY A 344 14.66 -11.85 17.73
C GLY A 344 14.41 -10.90 18.89
N LEU A 345 13.23 -10.26 18.98
CA LEU A 345 12.86 -9.38 20.11
C LEU A 345 12.57 -10.15 21.39
N GLY A 346 12.18 -11.42 21.30
CA GLY A 346 11.88 -12.28 22.44
C GLY A 346 13.11 -12.97 23.05
N LYS A 347 14.31 -12.74 22.49
CA LYS A 347 15.59 -13.28 22.97
C LYS A 347 16.34 -12.24 23.78
#